data_AF-A0A7S2RK43-F1
#
_entry.id   AF-A0A7S2RK43-F1
#
_cell.length_a   1.000
_cell.length_b   1.000
_cell.length_c   1.000
_cell.angle_alpha   90.00
_cell.angle_beta   90.00
_cell.angle_gamma   90.00
#
_symmetry.space_group_name_H-M   'P 1'
#
loop_
_entity.id
_entity.type
_entity.pdbx_description
1 polymer ?
#
loop_
_entity_poly.entity_id
_entity_poly.type
_entity_poly.pdbx_seq_one_letter_code
_entity_poly.pdbx_strand_id
1 'polypeptide(L)'
;SREPAPQVFESILHKDAFLLFRALCKLSMLSETARLSALTFQSKLLSLEFLLTVLEHSGPSFKSSDKFIFAVRQYLCVSLLKNCTSSSTNVVDLSLRLFVRLIAQFKDHLKAEIEVFISNIFLRILESQNSTFEHKRLVLEVFHAICQDAQALVEIFLNYDCNFEHVDLFRSIVLSLERVAKGRIPGESEGSKRPTDDHTRLQVKGLEALVAITHSLMRSTAPVEDHLLGAVPETQDGAALPPPPSSAPGGGAGE
;
A
#
# COMPACT_ATOMS: atom_id res chain seq x y z
N SER A 1 27.34 18.51 -18.54
CA SER A 1 25.95 18.89 -18.25
C SER A 1 25.13 18.78 -19.51
N ARG A 2 24.28 17.76 -19.62
CA ARG A 2 23.38 17.58 -20.77
C ARG A 2 22.09 18.32 -20.41
N GLU A 3 21.74 19.37 -21.15
CA GLU A 3 20.41 19.99 -21.01
C GLU A 3 19.34 18.92 -21.27
N PRO A 4 18.31 18.80 -20.43
CA PRO A 4 17.22 17.88 -20.70
C PRO A 4 16.48 18.37 -21.95
N ALA A 5 16.37 17.51 -22.96
CA ALA A 5 15.64 17.80 -24.19
C ALA A 5 14.22 18.32 -23.87
N PRO A 6 13.66 19.25 -24.68
CA PRO A 6 12.32 19.76 -24.47
C PRO A 6 11.34 18.58 -24.46
N GLN A 7 10.80 18.28 -23.28
CA GLN A 7 9.96 17.10 -23.10
C GLN A 7 8.59 17.36 -23.73
N VAL A 8 8.46 17.00 -25.02
CA VAL A 8 7.20 17.09 -25.76
C VAL A 8 6.17 16.18 -25.09
N PHE A 9 4.98 16.72 -24.81
CA PHE A 9 3.84 15.92 -24.37
C PHE A 9 3.24 15.20 -25.58
N GLU A 10 2.83 13.95 -25.38
CA GLU A 10 2.23 13.12 -26.45
C GLU A 10 0.95 13.74 -27.03
N SER A 11 0.25 14.56 -26.24
CA SER A 11 -0.93 15.30 -26.67
C SER A 11 -1.16 16.52 -25.79
N ILE A 12 -2.06 17.40 -26.21
CA ILE A 12 -2.55 18.53 -25.41
C ILE A 12 -3.21 18.01 -24.11
N LEU A 13 -3.98 16.92 -24.17
CA LEU A 13 -4.64 16.33 -22.99
C LEU A 13 -3.63 15.87 -21.93
N HIS A 14 -2.51 15.27 -22.34
CA HIS A 14 -1.44 14.87 -21.43
C HIS A 14 -0.79 16.09 -20.75
N LYS A 15 -0.60 17.18 -21.50
CA LYS A 15 -0.08 18.44 -20.95
C LYS A 15 -1.05 19.04 -19.94
N ASP A 16 -2.34 19.08 -20.26
CA ASP A 16 -3.37 19.66 -19.39
C ASP A 16 -3.52 18.86 -18.11
N ALA A 17 -3.57 17.52 -18.20
CA ALA A 17 -3.61 16.63 -17.05
C ALA A 17 -2.37 16.81 -16.14
N PHE A 18 -1.17 16.93 -16.72
CA PHE A 18 0.05 17.21 -15.96
C PHE A 18 -0.01 18.57 -15.24
N LEU A 19 -0.46 19.61 -15.93
CA LEU A 19 -0.56 20.96 -15.37
C LEU A 19 -1.61 21.01 -14.25
N LEU A 20 -2.75 20.34 -14.42
CA LEU A 20 -3.79 20.21 -13.40
C LEU A 20 -3.28 19.47 -12.18
N PHE A 21 -2.64 18.31 -12.35
CA PHE A 21 -2.06 17.54 -11.25
C PHE A 21 -1.03 18.37 -10.47
N ARG A 22 -0.15 19.09 -11.18
CA ARG A 22 0.81 20.00 -10.56
C ARG A 22 0.13 21.14 -9.80
N ALA A 23 -0.95 21.72 -10.35
CA ALA A 23 -1.70 22.79 -9.69
C ALA A 23 -2.35 22.30 -8.39
N LEU A 24 -2.98 21.12 -8.40
CA LEU A 24 -3.56 20.49 -7.22
C LEU A 24 -2.51 20.24 -6.13
N CYS A 25 -1.34 19.71 -6.51
CA CYS A 25 -0.22 19.54 -5.57
C CYS A 25 0.18 20.87 -4.92
N LYS A 26 0.25 21.97 -5.69
CA LYS A 26 0.57 23.29 -5.15
C LYS A 26 -0.52 23.82 -4.21
N LEU A 27 -1.79 23.69 -4.58
CA LEU A 27 -2.92 24.11 -3.76
C LEU A 27 -2.97 23.34 -2.43
N SER A 28 -2.68 22.04 -2.46
CA SER A 28 -2.62 21.20 -1.25
C SER A 28 -1.50 21.59 -0.27
N MET A 29 -0.56 22.45 -0.67
CA MET A 29 0.53 22.94 0.19
C MET A 29 0.33 24.38 0.67
N LEU A 30 -0.77 25.04 0.31
CA LEU A 30 -1.03 26.41 0.74
C LEU A 30 -1.04 26.50 2.27
N SER A 31 -0.29 27.46 2.80
CA SER A 31 -0.25 27.75 4.23
C SER A 31 -1.38 28.70 4.61
N GLU A 32 -1.93 28.51 5.81
CA GLU A 32 -2.99 29.35 6.34
C GLU A 32 -2.43 30.76 6.61
N THR A 33 -2.82 31.73 5.78
CA THR A 33 -2.60 33.15 6.09
C THR A 33 -3.84 33.71 6.80
N ALA A 34 -3.63 34.58 7.78
CA ALA A 34 -4.65 34.98 8.77
C ALA A 34 -5.98 35.52 8.20
N ARG A 35 -6.03 35.99 6.94
CA ARG A 35 -7.24 36.60 6.34
C ARG A 35 -8.12 35.65 5.53
N LEU A 36 -7.61 34.48 5.14
CA LEU A 36 -8.31 33.52 4.28
C LEU A 36 -8.16 32.06 4.76
N SER A 37 -7.90 31.86 6.06
CA SER A 37 -7.52 30.55 6.61
C SER A 37 -8.55 29.45 6.33
N ALA A 38 -9.85 29.71 6.54
CA ALA A 38 -10.90 28.71 6.34
C ALA A 38 -11.06 28.28 4.87
N LEU A 39 -11.12 29.24 3.93
CA LEU A 39 -11.19 28.94 2.50
C LEU A 39 -9.92 28.24 2.01
N THR A 40 -8.76 28.66 2.51
CA THR A 40 -7.46 28.05 2.16
C THR A 40 -7.40 26.61 2.66
N PHE A 41 -7.86 26.36 3.88
CA PHE A 41 -7.95 25.02 4.45
C PHE A 41 -8.90 24.12 3.67
N GLN A 42 -10.10 24.62 3.32
CA GLN A 42 -11.05 23.86 2.50
C GLN A 42 -10.49 23.57 1.10
N SER A 43 -9.84 24.54 0.45
CA SER A 43 -9.17 24.35 -0.84
C SER A 43 -8.07 23.30 -0.76
N LYS A 44 -7.32 23.27 0.35
CA LYS A 44 -6.29 22.27 0.62
C LYS A 44 -6.87 20.87 0.75
N LEU A 45 -7.92 20.68 1.55
CA LEU A 45 -8.59 19.38 1.70
C LEU A 45 -9.13 18.88 0.36
N LEU A 46 -9.88 19.72 -0.35
CA LEU A 46 -10.44 19.37 -1.65
C LEU A 46 -9.35 19.02 -2.69
N SER A 47 -8.21 19.72 -2.64
CA SER A 47 -7.08 19.40 -3.52
C SER A 47 -6.49 18.03 -3.22
N LEU A 48 -6.36 17.64 -1.95
CA LEU A 48 -5.90 16.31 -1.55
C LEU A 48 -6.89 15.21 -1.94
N GLU A 49 -8.19 15.46 -1.77
CA GLU A 49 -9.24 14.54 -2.21
C GLU A 49 -9.20 14.33 -3.73
N PHE A 50 -9.08 15.39 -4.52
CA PHE A 50 -8.95 15.26 -5.98
C PHE A 50 -7.67 14.56 -6.39
N LEU A 51 -6.54 14.80 -5.71
CA LEU A 51 -5.31 14.04 -5.97
C LEU A 51 -5.52 12.55 -5.71
N LEU A 52 -6.26 12.20 -4.65
CA LEU A 52 -6.55 10.81 -4.33
C LEU A 52 -7.41 10.16 -5.41
N THR A 53 -8.48 10.83 -5.83
CA THR A 53 -9.35 10.41 -6.94
C THR A 53 -8.55 10.23 -8.23
N VAL A 54 -7.63 11.15 -8.55
CA VAL A 54 -6.77 11.03 -9.73
C VAL A 54 -5.90 9.77 -9.63
N LEU A 55 -5.25 9.50 -8.50
CA LEU A 55 -4.45 8.27 -8.36
C LEU A 55 -5.31 7.00 -8.47
N GLU A 56 -6.48 6.97 -7.85
CA GLU A 56 -7.35 5.79 -7.84
C GLU A 56 -7.93 5.46 -9.23
N HIS A 57 -8.21 6.48 -10.04
CA HIS A 57 -8.86 6.31 -11.34
C HIS A 57 -7.95 6.55 -12.55
N SER A 58 -6.66 6.84 -12.33
CA SER A 58 -5.71 7.04 -13.42
C SER A 58 -5.44 5.74 -14.18
N GLY A 59 -5.45 5.85 -15.51
CA GLY A 59 -5.13 4.75 -16.41
C GLY A 59 -3.63 4.43 -16.49
N PRO A 60 -3.25 3.35 -17.20
CA PRO A 60 -1.85 2.91 -17.33
C PRO A 60 -0.89 4.01 -17.80
N SER A 61 -1.32 4.85 -18.75
CA SER A 61 -0.53 5.96 -19.29
C SER A 61 -0.05 6.95 -18.21
N PHE A 62 -0.83 7.15 -17.14
CA PHE A 62 -0.42 8.01 -16.04
C PHE A 62 0.66 7.35 -15.17
N LYS A 63 0.62 6.01 -15.03
CA LYS A 63 1.55 5.25 -14.20
C LYS A 63 2.90 5.04 -14.87
N SER A 64 2.91 4.82 -16.19
CA SER A 64 4.12 4.52 -16.95
C SER A 64 4.82 5.73 -17.58
N SER A 65 4.18 6.90 -17.60
CA SER A 65 4.76 8.09 -18.23
C SER A 65 5.82 8.75 -17.33
N ASP A 66 7.04 8.90 -17.82
CA ASP A 66 8.15 9.57 -17.13
C ASP A 66 7.78 10.97 -16.62
N LYS A 67 6.92 11.68 -17.35
CA LYS A 67 6.46 13.02 -16.96
C LYS A 67 5.57 12.94 -15.73
N PHE A 68 4.65 11.98 -15.66
CA PHE A 68 3.78 11.81 -14.50
C PHE A 68 4.53 11.21 -13.32
N ILE A 69 5.46 10.28 -13.55
CA ILE A 69 6.38 9.79 -12.51
C ILE A 69 7.19 10.96 -11.93
N PHE A 70 7.73 11.84 -12.78
CA PHE A 70 8.38 13.07 -12.35
C PHE A 70 7.43 13.96 -11.54
N ALA A 71 6.18 14.13 -11.99
CA ALA A 71 5.20 14.94 -11.27
C ALA A 71 4.87 14.37 -9.87
N VAL A 72 4.74 13.05 -9.76
CA VAL A 72 4.54 12.35 -8.50
C VAL A 72 5.72 12.62 -7.56
N ARG A 73 6.95 12.38 -8.00
CA ARG A 73 8.16 12.63 -7.19
C ARG A 73 8.32 14.09 -6.78
N GLN A 74 8.22 15.01 -7.74
CA GLN A 74 8.62 16.41 -7.54
C GLN A 74 7.51 17.30 -7.00
N TYR A 75 6.24 16.90 -7.13
CA TYR A 75 5.11 17.70 -6.65
C TYR A 75 4.31 16.97 -5.58
N LEU A 76 3.88 15.73 -5.83
CA LEU A 76 3.02 15.04 -4.88
C LEU A 76 3.79 14.59 -3.63
N CYS A 77 4.93 13.92 -3.76
CA CYS A 77 5.73 13.52 -2.60
C CYS A 77 6.17 14.76 -1.79
N VAL A 78 6.55 15.86 -2.43
CA VAL A 78 6.86 17.11 -1.73
C VAL A 78 5.64 17.68 -0.98
N SER A 79 4.45 17.57 -1.55
CA SER A 79 3.21 17.95 -0.87
C SER A 79 2.93 17.07 0.36
N LEU A 80 3.04 15.76 0.20
CA LEU A 80 2.82 14.80 1.28
C LEU A 80 3.82 14.97 2.43
N LEU A 81 5.09 15.28 2.15
CA LEU A 81 6.10 15.55 3.19
C LEU A 81 5.69 16.71 4.11
N LYS A 82 5.01 17.74 3.57
CA LYS A 82 4.50 18.87 4.37
C LYS A 82 3.20 18.53 5.09
N ASN A 83 2.37 17.69 4.50
CA ASN A 83 1.01 17.47 4.97
C ASN A 83 0.91 16.34 6.00
N CYS A 84 1.78 15.32 5.93
CA CYS A 84 1.83 14.23 6.93
C CYS A 84 2.24 14.70 8.34
N THR A 85 2.80 15.90 8.48
CA THR A 85 3.18 16.52 9.76
C THR A 85 2.27 17.68 10.16
N SER A 86 1.13 17.85 9.46
CA SER A 86 0.15 18.88 9.79
C SER A 86 -0.48 18.65 11.18
N SER A 87 -0.88 19.73 11.84
CA SER A 87 -1.70 19.67 13.06
C SER A 87 -3.13 19.17 12.81
N SER A 88 -3.60 19.25 11.57
CA SER A 88 -4.94 18.81 11.19
C SER A 88 -4.95 17.33 10.85
N THR A 89 -5.65 16.53 11.66
CA THR A 89 -5.77 15.08 11.46
C THR A 89 -6.41 14.72 10.11
N ASN A 90 -7.35 15.52 9.59
CA ASN A 90 -7.97 15.29 8.28
C ASN A 90 -6.94 15.41 7.14
N VAL A 91 -6.00 16.36 7.26
CA VAL A 91 -4.93 16.54 6.27
C VAL A 91 -3.96 15.36 6.34
N VAL A 92 -3.62 14.90 7.55
CA VAL A 92 -2.74 13.73 7.76
C VAL A 92 -3.40 12.47 7.22
N ASP A 93 -4.68 12.21 7.50
CA ASP A 93 -5.44 11.06 6.99
C ASP A 93 -5.42 10.98 5.47
N LEU A 94 -5.83 12.05 4.77
CA LEU A 94 -5.80 12.09 3.31
C LEU A 94 -4.40 11.89 2.74
N SER A 95 -3.38 12.46 3.40
CA SER A 95 -1.98 12.33 2.96
C SER A 95 -1.47 10.89 3.10
N LEU A 96 -1.85 10.21 4.17
CA LEU A 96 -1.50 8.80 4.39
C LEU A 96 -2.25 7.88 3.42
N ARG A 97 -3.53 8.14 3.13
CA ARG A 97 -4.28 7.42 2.10
C ARG A 97 -3.67 7.59 0.71
N LEU A 98 -3.25 8.82 0.36
CA LEU A 98 -2.49 9.10 -0.86
C LEU A 98 -1.19 8.29 -0.91
N PHE A 99 -0.44 8.25 0.19
CA PHE A 99 0.81 7.48 0.26
C PHE A 99 0.59 5.97 0.07
N VAL A 100 -0.47 5.38 0.65
CA VAL A 100 -0.84 3.98 0.40
C VAL A 100 -1.10 3.74 -1.10
N ARG A 101 -1.79 4.66 -1.78
CA ARG A 101 -1.98 4.57 -3.24
C ARG A 101 -0.68 4.71 -4.02
N LEU A 102 0.25 5.55 -3.57
CA LEU A 102 1.58 5.66 -4.18
C LEU A 102 2.38 4.37 -4.08
N ILE A 103 2.38 3.70 -2.92
CA ILE A 103 3.04 2.39 -2.80
C ILE A 103 2.39 1.38 -3.75
N ALA A 104 1.06 1.29 -3.75
CA ALA A 104 0.35 0.30 -4.56
C ALA A 104 0.56 0.46 -6.08
N GLN A 105 0.87 1.66 -6.55
CA GLN A 105 0.91 1.96 -7.99
C GLN A 105 2.27 2.44 -8.53
N PHE A 106 3.14 2.98 -7.67
CA PHE A 106 4.37 3.67 -8.07
C PHE A 106 5.62 3.22 -7.31
N LYS A 107 5.55 2.18 -6.45
CA LYS A 107 6.67 1.72 -5.61
C LYS A 107 7.99 1.53 -6.36
N ASP A 108 7.96 0.97 -7.56
CA ASP A 108 9.16 0.75 -8.39
C ASP A 108 9.87 2.04 -8.76
N HIS A 109 9.11 3.14 -8.80
CA HIS A 109 9.61 4.47 -9.09
C HIS A 109 9.81 5.32 -7.84
N LEU A 110 9.53 4.85 -6.62
CA LEU A 110 9.53 5.70 -5.43
C LEU A 110 10.42 5.18 -4.29
N LYS A 111 11.46 4.39 -4.61
CA LYS A 111 12.30 3.76 -3.56
C LYS A 111 12.89 4.77 -2.58
N ALA A 112 13.50 5.86 -3.08
CA ALA A 112 14.09 6.87 -2.20
C ALA A 112 13.03 7.61 -1.39
N GLU A 113 11.89 7.95 -2.02
CA GLU A 113 10.80 8.65 -1.36
C GLU A 113 10.15 7.78 -0.28
N ILE A 114 9.88 6.50 -0.55
CA ILE A 114 9.33 5.53 0.41
C ILE A 114 10.23 5.43 1.65
N GLU A 115 11.55 5.33 1.46
CA GLU A 115 12.50 5.32 2.56
C GLU A 115 12.36 6.57 3.43
N VAL A 116 12.35 7.76 2.80
CA VAL A 116 12.22 9.04 3.50
C VAL A 116 10.89 9.13 4.26
N PHE A 117 9.76 8.75 3.67
CA PHE A 117 8.46 8.78 4.35
C PHE A 117 8.43 7.86 5.56
N ILE A 118 8.86 6.61 5.39
CA ILE A 118 8.79 5.63 6.47
C ILE A 118 9.78 6.02 7.58
N SER A 119 11.06 6.21 7.25
CA SER A 119 12.12 6.45 8.24
C SER A 119 11.99 7.80 8.94
N ASN A 120 11.71 8.88 8.20
CA ASN A 120 11.79 10.24 8.71
C ASN A 120 10.44 10.82 9.12
N ILE A 121 9.32 10.23 8.69
CA ILE A 121 7.98 10.71 9.06
C ILE A 121 7.24 9.67 9.90
N PHE A 122 6.99 8.48 9.37
CA PHE A 122 6.07 7.52 10.00
C PHE A 122 6.66 6.96 11.30
N LEU A 123 7.90 6.48 11.26
CA LEU A 123 8.58 6.01 12.47
C LEU A 123 8.74 7.12 13.49
N ARG A 124 9.04 8.36 13.06
CA ARG A 124 9.14 9.53 13.95
C ARG A 124 7.80 9.89 14.61
N ILE A 125 6.68 9.77 13.90
CA ILE A 125 5.33 9.97 14.49
C ILE A 125 5.06 8.94 15.58
N LEU A 126 5.40 7.67 15.36
CA LEU A 126 5.21 6.62 16.37
C LEU A 126 6.09 6.84 17.61
N GLU A 127 7.34 7.25 17.40
CA GLU A 127 8.34 7.47 18.47
C GLU A 127 8.14 8.77 19.25
N SER A 128 7.58 9.80 18.62
CA SER A 128 7.42 11.12 19.23
C SER A 128 6.34 11.13 20.32
N GLN A 129 6.64 11.75 21.46
CA GLN A 129 5.68 12.00 22.54
C GLN A 129 4.70 13.12 22.21
N ASN A 130 5.07 14.02 21.29
CA ASN A 130 4.24 15.15 20.87
C ASN A 130 3.21 14.78 19.79
N SER A 131 3.28 13.56 19.26
CA SER A 131 2.31 13.07 18.28
C SER A 131 1.02 12.66 18.96
N THR A 132 -0.10 13.13 18.42
CA THR A 132 -1.43 12.79 18.92
C THR A 132 -1.74 11.30 18.76
N PHE A 133 -2.66 10.79 19.58
CA PHE A 133 -3.16 9.43 19.45
C PHE A 133 -3.64 9.14 18.02
N GLU A 134 -4.43 10.04 17.43
CA GLU A 134 -4.96 9.87 16.07
C GLU A 134 -3.86 9.78 15.01
N HIS A 135 -2.81 10.60 15.09
CA HIS A 135 -1.71 10.50 14.12
C HIS A 135 -0.97 9.16 14.23
N LYS A 136 -0.75 8.67 15.45
CA LYS A 136 -0.14 7.35 15.67
C LYS A 136 -1.05 6.23 15.15
N ARG A 137 -2.35 6.30 15.43
CA ARG A 137 -3.34 5.33 14.94
C ARG A 137 -3.34 5.25 13.42
N LEU A 138 -3.39 6.40 12.73
CA LEU A 138 -3.39 6.45 11.27
C LEU A 138 -2.10 5.88 10.66
N VAL A 139 -0.93 6.15 11.25
CA VAL A 139 0.35 5.56 10.80
C VAL A 139 0.36 4.04 11.01
N LEU A 140 -0.16 3.55 12.13
CA LEU A 140 -0.29 2.10 12.36
C LEU A 140 -1.24 1.43 11.36
N GLU A 141 -2.30 2.12 10.93
CA GLU A 141 -3.19 1.62 9.87
C GLU A 141 -2.48 1.51 8.52
N VAL A 142 -1.61 2.48 8.18
CA VAL A 142 -0.75 2.39 6.99
C VAL A 142 0.20 1.19 7.10
N PHE A 143 0.89 1.03 8.24
CA PHE A 143 1.77 -0.13 8.43
C PHE A 143 1.01 -1.44 8.37
N HIS A 144 -0.18 -1.53 8.97
CA HIS A 144 -1.02 -2.71 8.88
C HIS A 144 -1.36 -3.04 7.42
N ALA A 145 -1.75 -2.05 6.61
CA ALA A 145 -2.05 -2.24 5.19
C ALA A 145 -0.82 -2.72 4.40
N ILE A 146 0.37 -2.16 4.65
CA ILE A 146 1.62 -2.62 4.02
C ILE A 146 1.96 -4.05 4.46
N CYS A 147 1.80 -4.37 5.74
CA CYS A 147 2.13 -5.67 6.32
C CYS A 147 1.20 -6.79 5.87
N GLN A 148 0.00 -6.47 5.36
CA GLN A 148 -0.90 -7.44 4.75
C GLN A 148 -0.45 -7.90 3.35
N ASP A 149 0.50 -7.20 2.71
CA ASP A 149 1.01 -7.52 1.37
C ASP A 149 2.41 -8.15 1.45
N ALA A 150 2.48 -9.45 1.16
CA ALA A 150 3.73 -10.21 1.25
C ALA A 150 4.76 -9.73 0.22
N GLN A 151 4.31 -9.34 -0.97
CA GLN A 151 5.21 -8.85 -2.02
C GLN A 151 5.81 -7.51 -1.61
N ALA A 152 5.00 -6.61 -1.05
CA ALA A 152 5.51 -5.34 -0.51
C ALA A 152 6.56 -5.57 0.59
N LEU A 153 6.33 -6.52 1.52
CA LEU A 153 7.29 -6.83 2.59
C LEU A 153 8.61 -7.39 2.05
N VAL A 154 8.54 -8.35 1.12
CA VAL A 154 9.73 -8.92 0.47
C VAL A 154 10.51 -7.85 -0.30
N GLU A 155 9.82 -6.99 -1.04
CA GLU A 155 10.45 -5.89 -1.76
C GLU A 155 11.09 -4.86 -0.83
N ILE A 156 10.46 -4.51 0.30
CA ILE A 156 11.09 -3.63 1.29
C ILE A 156 12.37 -4.28 1.82
N PHE A 157 12.32 -5.56 2.19
CA PHE A 157 13.51 -6.26 2.69
C PHE A 157 14.63 -6.32 1.64
N LEU A 158 14.32 -6.65 0.39
CA LEU A 158 15.30 -6.74 -0.69
C LEU A 158 15.88 -5.38 -1.10
N ASN A 159 15.05 -4.34 -1.14
CA ASN A 159 15.47 -3.02 -1.61
C ASN A 159 16.28 -2.23 -0.57
N TYR A 160 16.02 -2.44 0.73
CA TYR A 160 16.61 -1.63 1.79
C TYR A 160 17.56 -2.46 2.69
N ASP A 161 17.07 -3.50 3.36
CA ASP A 161 17.86 -4.27 4.33
C ASP A 161 18.95 -5.15 3.67
N CYS A 162 18.75 -5.54 2.41
CA CYS A 162 19.74 -6.29 1.63
C CYS A 162 20.71 -5.40 0.82
N ASN A 163 20.61 -4.08 0.94
CA ASN A 163 21.49 -3.13 0.25
C ASN A 163 22.24 -2.25 1.26
N PHE A 164 23.56 -2.37 1.27
CA PHE A 164 24.44 -1.65 2.19
C PHE A 164 24.42 -0.11 2.05
N GLU A 165 23.85 0.43 0.97
CA GLU A 165 23.70 1.88 0.76
C GLU A 165 22.46 2.46 1.44
N HIS A 166 21.53 1.62 1.90
CA HIS A 166 20.26 2.02 2.49
C HIS A 166 20.18 1.66 3.98
N VAL A 167 19.16 2.20 4.66
CA VAL A 167 18.84 1.83 6.04
C VAL A 167 18.14 0.48 6.11
N ASP A 168 18.26 -0.23 7.24
CA ASP A 168 17.48 -1.45 7.52
C ASP A 168 16.00 -1.09 7.78
N LEU A 169 15.25 -0.78 6.72
CA LEU A 169 13.90 -0.24 6.77
C LEU A 169 12.91 -1.28 7.29
N PHE A 170 12.95 -2.51 6.80
CA PHE A 170 12.09 -3.60 7.26
C PHE A 170 12.31 -3.87 8.74
N ARG A 171 13.58 -4.02 9.16
CA ARG A 171 13.95 -4.16 10.58
C ARG A 171 13.42 -3.00 11.42
N SER A 172 13.56 -1.77 10.94
CA SER A 172 13.11 -0.58 11.67
C SER A 172 11.58 -0.53 11.85
N ILE A 173 10.82 -0.96 10.85
CA ILE A 173 9.36 -1.11 10.94
C ILE A 173 9.01 -2.14 12.02
N VAL A 174 9.58 -3.34 11.95
CA VAL A 174 9.29 -4.43 12.91
C VAL A 174 9.59 -4.01 14.34
N LEU A 175 10.75 -3.40 14.59
CA LEU A 175 11.14 -2.94 15.92
C LEU A 175 10.24 -1.82 16.44
N SER A 176 9.77 -0.93 15.57
CA SER A 176 8.83 0.12 15.95
C SER A 176 7.47 -0.45 16.33
N LEU A 177 6.94 -1.38 15.54
CA LEU A 177 5.68 -2.07 15.84
C LEU A 177 5.76 -2.90 17.14
N GLU A 178 6.87 -3.60 17.36
CA GLU A 178 7.16 -4.33 18.61
C GLU A 178 7.13 -3.38 19.82
N ARG A 179 7.76 -2.22 19.70
CA ARG A 179 7.81 -1.21 20.76
C ARG A 179 6.41 -0.68 21.10
N VAL A 180 5.61 -0.39 20.07
CA VAL A 180 4.20 0.02 20.24
C VAL A 180 3.40 -1.08 20.90
N ALA A 181 3.52 -2.33 20.46
CA ALA A 181 2.81 -3.47 21.02
C ALA A 181 3.15 -3.74 22.50
N LYS A 182 4.41 -3.51 22.89
CA LYS A 182 4.88 -3.61 24.29
C LYS A 182 4.46 -2.44 25.18
N GLY A 183 3.87 -1.38 24.61
CA GLY A 183 3.56 -0.16 25.34
C GLY A 183 4.77 0.66 25.77
N ARG A 184 5.95 0.40 25.21
CA ARG A 184 7.19 1.09 25.59
C ARG A 184 7.31 2.40 24.81
N ILE A 185 6.65 3.45 25.27
CA ILE A 185 6.89 4.79 24.74
C ILE A 185 8.24 5.27 25.32
N PRO A 186 9.21 5.70 24.48
CA PRO A 186 10.49 6.21 24.98
C PRO A 186 10.26 7.39 25.94
N GLY A 187 10.66 7.24 27.20
CA GLY A 187 10.63 8.30 28.22
C GLY A 187 9.57 8.16 29.33
N GLU A 188 8.67 7.18 29.27
CA GLU A 188 7.82 6.84 30.42
C GLU A 188 8.58 5.87 31.36
N SER A 189 8.83 6.29 32.60
CA SER A 189 9.35 5.41 33.65
C SER A 189 8.41 4.22 33.86
N GLU A 190 8.97 3.01 34.01
CA GLU A 190 8.28 1.72 34.17
C GLU A 190 7.32 1.60 35.38
N GLY A 191 6.93 2.71 36.04
CA GLY A 191 6.27 2.68 37.35
C GLY A 191 5.10 3.63 37.57
N SER A 192 4.60 4.44 36.63
CA SER A 192 3.55 5.40 36.98
C SER A 192 2.62 5.84 35.85
N LYS A 193 1.66 4.98 35.51
CA LYS A 193 0.26 5.30 35.15
C LYS A 193 -0.45 4.00 34.76
N ARG A 194 -1.72 3.85 35.13
CA ARG A 194 -2.56 2.79 34.52
C ARG A 194 -2.59 3.05 33.01
N PRO A 195 -2.49 2.01 32.16
CA PRO A 195 -2.63 2.19 30.73
C PRO A 195 -3.96 2.88 30.44
N THR A 196 -3.91 3.99 29.71
CA THR A 196 -5.12 4.65 29.20
C THR A 196 -5.74 3.78 28.11
N ASP A 197 -7.05 3.90 27.89
CA ASP A 197 -7.75 3.17 26.82
C ASP A 197 -7.07 3.40 25.45
N ASP A 198 -6.67 4.64 25.16
CA ASP A 198 -5.91 5.00 23.97
C ASP A 198 -4.57 4.27 23.85
N HIS A 199 -3.84 4.09 24.96
CA HIS A 199 -2.57 3.36 24.94
C HIS A 199 -2.79 1.88 24.59
N THR A 200 -3.81 1.25 25.18
CA THR A 200 -4.20 -0.12 24.86
C THR A 200 -4.64 -0.25 23.40
N ARG A 201 -5.39 0.72 22.86
CA ARG A 201 -5.81 0.72 21.45
C ARG A 201 -4.61 0.79 20.48
N LEU A 202 -3.58 1.57 20.80
CA LEU A 202 -2.33 1.59 20.01
C LEU A 202 -1.56 0.27 20.12
N GLN A 203 -1.46 -0.32 21.32
CA GLN A 203 -0.81 -1.62 21.51
C GLN A 203 -1.46 -2.71 20.65
N VAL A 204 -2.80 -2.76 20.64
CA VAL A 204 -3.57 -3.70 19.81
C VAL A 204 -3.26 -3.49 18.32
N LYS A 205 -3.24 -2.24 17.84
CA LYS A 205 -2.88 -1.93 16.45
C LYS A 205 -1.45 -2.34 16.09
N GLY A 206 -0.50 -2.14 16.99
CA GLY A 206 0.88 -2.60 16.83
C GLY A 206 0.95 -4.13 16.71
N LEU A 207 0.21 -4.85 17.56
CA LEU A 207 0.13 -6.30 17.52
C LEU A 207 -0.55 -6.82 16.24
N GLU A 208 -1.66 -6.20 15.82
CA GLU A 208 -2.35 -6.52 14.56
C GLU A 208 -1.40 -6.41 13.35
N ALA A 209 -0.56 -5.38 13.32
CA ALA A 209 0.44 -5.21 12.25
C ALA A 209 1.54 -6.30 12.31
N LEU A 210 2.04 -6.66 13.50
CA LEU A 210 3.01 -7.75 13.64
C LEU A 210 2.44 -9.11 13.22
N VAL A 211 1.18 -9.39 13.59
CA VAL A 211 0.47 -10.61 13.16
C VAL A 211 0.23 -10.58 11.66
N ALA A 212 -0.06 -9.42 11.07
CA ALA A 212 -0.18 -9.30 9.62
C ALA A 212 1.12 -9.67 8.91
N ILE A 213 2.30 -9.26 9.42
CA ILE A 213 3.60 -9.66 8.85
C ILE A 213 3.74 -11.19 8.84
N THR A 214 3.53 -11.84 9.98
CA THR A 214 3.72 -13.30 10.07
C THR A 214 2.73 -14.05 9.17
N HIS A 215 1.45 -13.67 9.20
CA HIS A 215 0.43 -14.28 8.37
C HIS A 215 0.69 -14.08 6.87
N SER A 216 1.09 -12.87 6.48
CA SER A 216 1.38 -12.50 5.09
C SER A 216 2.56 -13.31 4.53
N LEU A 217 3.66 -13.40 5.28
CA LEU A 217 4.83 -14.18 4.90
C LEU A 217 4.53 -15.69 4.89
N MET A 218 3.81 -16.21 5.88
CA MET A 218 3.39 -17.63 5.90
C MET A 218 2.51 -17.99 4.71
N ARG A 219 1.55 -17.14 4.33
CA ARG A 219 0.71 -17.37 3.15
C ARG A 219 1.54 -17.39 1.87
N SER A 220 2.61 -16.60 1.79
CA SER A 220 3.48 -16.55 0.61
C SER A 220 4.40 -17.78 0.47
N THR A 221 4.65 -18.50 1.57
CA THR A 221 5.51 -19.71 1.60
C THR A 221 4.71 -21.01 1.64
N ALA A 222 3.38 -20.95 1.76
CA ALA A 222 2.53 -22.11 1.68
C ALA A 222 2.75 -22.81 0.31
N PRO A 223 3.02 -24.13 0.30
CA PRO A 223 3.32 -24.84 -0.94
C PRO A 223 2.12 -24.78 -1.89
N VAL A 224 2.41 -24.70 -3.19
CA VAL A 224 1.45 -24.77 -4.31
C VAL A 224 0.86 -26.18 -4.41
N GLU A 225 0.26 -26.70 -3.34
CA GLU A 225 -0.31 -28.06 -3.29
C GLU A 225 -1.76 -28.12 -3.78
N ASP A 226 -2.41 -26.98 -4.00
CA ASP A 226 -3.83 -26.91 -4.42
C ASP A 226 -4.06 -27.00 -5.94
N HIS A 227 -3.03 -27.26 -6.74
CA HIS A 227 -3.16 -27.46 -8.20
C HIS A 227 -2.86 -28.88 -8.70
N LEU A 228 -2.56 -29.82 -7.80
CA LEU A 228 -2.30 -31.23 -8.16
C LEU A 228 -3.35 -32.22 -7.61
N LEU A 229 -4.25 -31.80 -6.73
CA LEU A 229 -5.30 -32.66 -6.15
C LEU A 229 -6.68 -32.53 -6.83
N GLY A 230 -6.80 -31.72 -7.89
CA GLY A 230 -8.06 -31.50 -8.61
C GLY A 230 -8.27 -32.31 -9.90
N ALA A 231 -7.38 -33.24 -10.24
CA ALA A 231 -7.50 -34.06 -11.45
C ALA A 231 -7.71 -35.54 -11.12
N VAL A 232 -8.79 -35.85 -10.41
CA VAL A 232 -9.38 -37.20 -10.50
C VAL A 232 -10.37 -37.13 -11.67
N PRO A 233 -10.14 -37.84 -12.79
CA PRO A 233 -11.14 -37.88 -13.85
C PRO A 233 -12.36 -38.63 -13.30
N GLU A 234 -13.50 -37.93 -13.22
CA GLU A 234 -14.79 -38.57 -13.02
C GLU A 234 -14.97 -39.60 -14.14
N THR A 235 -14.97 -40.88 -13.75
CA THR A 235 -15.38 -41.96 -14.63
C THR A 235 -16.89 -41.87 -14.77
N GLN A 236 -17.35 -41.42 -15.94
CA GLN A 236 -18.75 -41.55 -16.32
C GLN A 236 -19.10 -43.03 -16.45
N ASP A 237 -19.75 -43.58 -15.43
CA ASP A 237 -20.57 -44.78 -15.54
C ASP A 237 -21.70 -44.51 -16.53
N GLY A 238 -21.65 -45.15 -17.70
CA GLY A 238 -22.66 -44.96 -18.73
C GLY A 238 -22.36 -45.60 -20.08
N ALA A 239 -21.80 -46.82 -20.11
CA ALA A 239 -21.71 -47.60 -21.35
C ALA A 239 -22.34 -48.98 -21.15
N ALA A 240 -23.49 -49.18 -21.78
CA ALA A 240 -24.24 -50.43 -21.80
C ALA A 240 -23.37 -51.58 -22.37
N LEU A 241 -23.40 -52.72 -21.68
CA LEU A 241 -22.79 -53.97 -22.11
C LEU A 241 -23.52 -54.52 -23.36
N PRO A 242 -22.82 -55.02 -24.40
CA PRO A 242 -23.47 -55.70 -25.52
C PRO A 242 -23.96 -57.10 -25.11
N PRO A 243 -25.05 -57.61 -25.73
CA PRO A 243 -25.62 -58.92 -25.37
C PRO A 243 -24.73 -60.07 -25.87
N PRO A 244 -24.81 -61.26 -25.23
CA PRO A 244 -24.00 -62.42 -25.59
C PRO A 244 -24.49 -63.08 -26.89
N PRO A 245 -23.62 -63.84 -27.59
CA PRO A 245 -23.96 -64.45 -28.87
C PRO A 245 -24.94 -65.62 -28.72
N SER A 246 -26.00 -65.59 -29.53
CA SER A 246 -26.98 -66.67 -29.69
C SER A 246 -26.38 -67.82 -30.51
N SER A 247 -26.31 -69.00 -29.91
CA SER A 247 -26.02 -70.26 -30.59
C SER A 247 -27.16 -70.67 -31.53
N ALA A 248 -26.82 -71.01 -32.78
CA ALA A 248 -27.73 -71.69 -33.71
C ALA A 248 -28.10 -73.09 -33.19
N PRO A 249 -29.25 -73.66 -33.60
CA PRO A 249 -29.14 -74.64 -34.69
C PRO A 249 -30.38 -74.76 -35.62
N GLY A 250 -30.13 -75.29 -36.83
CA GLY A 250 -31.09 -76.00 -37.69
C GLY A 250 -32.02 -75.08 -38.53
N GLY A 251 -32.19 -75.21 -39.83
CA GLY A 251 -31.98 -76.36 -40.72
C GLY A 251 -33.31 -76.74 -41.38
N GLY A 252 -33.47 -76.39 -42.67
CA GLY A 252 -34.49 -76.92 -43.60
C GLY A 252 -35.91 -76.34 -43.45
N ALA A 253 -36.78 -76.29 -44.46
CA ALA A 253 -36.77 -76.74 -45.85
C ALA A 253 -38.06 -76.24 -46.55
N GLY A 254 -38.14 -76.39 -47.88
CA GLY A 254 -39.38 -76.32 -48.69
C GLY A 254 -39.56 -74.98 -49.40
N GLU A 255 -39.11 -74.88 -50.66
CA GLU A 255 -39.88 -75.11 -51.90
C GLU A 255 -40.77 -73.93 -52.31
#